data_AF-A0A9E0N9G4-F1
#
_entry.id   AF-A0A9E0N9G4-F1
#
_cell.length_a   1.000
_cell.length_b   1.000
_cell.length_c   1.000
_cell.angle_alpha   90.00
_cell.angle_beta   90.00
_cell.angle_gamma   90.00
#
_symmetry.space_group_name_H-M   'P 1'
#
loop_
_entity.id
_entity.type
_entity.pdbx_description
1 polymer ?
#
loop_
_entity_poly.entity_id
_entity_poly.type
_entity_poly.pdbx_seq_one_letter_code
_entity_poly.pdbx_strand_id
1 'polypeptide(L)'
;MVTAVAELAINRLAVPALRPLPGKVAVTPPTWFVAFDYVGLFLFYFTTTLAIGLLGRHVVRLARAASAPGAASVGARLARGLWAAVLVPLLVLVIAATVLSPGRGLTMALQISFLAAAAAAMTMSPVRFDGASIGLRLLVLPPAIATVAALVVLSGRPDQPPPDVGRHLVFATSLVAMLTPYCFAPRPFQRAILRLTPILAAMLVAAGAAVAARFDYPRAADLARRATGVELLVTRPDPQLAMFILALATVTWTVVACLRAPTAPRRAVGVGIALIAIAGVSLAWPMMFALIIVGLLTITAAIPHLREAEAGTDVQVRTPSVEDAPWQGYVAGVVDGLREAGHQASAVTARGEADQVSTIVAGRIHGRPLRLRIERIGGAVVVIDARIGRDVDDARPATFTLAAHADDRRGEHPEPPPAAPAFRLGEAGFDERFRLRGDRRALLELTDEGHRARLAATATGWLASWNGEAVRHRIYPGRGAPIDHPIPLSELALRKGSADGADRLVAMVCLLGEVATRIVPGDDDDAPRGPGTDDDRTGLDPDAVTTAREPA
;
A
#
# COMPACT_ATOMS: atom_id res chain seq x y z
N MET A 1 -3.62 -16.58 4.99
CA MET A 1 -2.71 -16.53 6.15
C MET A 1 -3.12 -17.54 7.21
N VAL A 2 -4.31 -17.45 7.80
CA VAL A 2 -4.78 -18.36 8.87
C VAL A 2 -4.64 -19.84 8.45
N THR A 3 -5.10 -20.18 7.25
CA THR A 3 -5.00 -21.55 6.70
C THR A 3 -3.55 -22.02 6.54
N ALA A 4 -2.64 -21.14 6.11
CA ALA A 4 -1.22 -21.44 5.98
C ALA A 4 -0.54 -21.64 7.34
N VAL A 5 -0.93 -20.87 8.37
CA VAL A 5 -0.44 -21.08 9.75
C VAL A 5 -0.94 -22.43 10.28
N ALA A 6 -2.22 -22.76 10.05
CA ALA A 6 -2.78 -24.04 10.46
C ALA A 6 -2.11 -25.21 9.74
N GLU A 7 -1.87 -25.09 8.43
CA GLU A 7 -1.12 -26.08 7.64
C GLU A 7 0.29 -26.29 8.20
N LEU A 8 1.04 -25.21 8.46
CA LEU A 8 2.37 -25.30 9.05
C LEU A 8 2.35 -26.00 10.41
N ALA A 9 1.43 -25.59 11.30
CA ALA A 9 1.33 -26.12 12.66
C ALA A 9 0.93 -27.60 12.68
N ILE A 10 -0.07 -27.98 11.88
CA ILE A 10 -0.64 -29.33 11.90
C ILE A 10 0.15 -30.26 10.98
N ASN A 11 0.19 -29.95 9.69
CA ASN A 11 0.71 -30.84 8.66
C ASN A 11 2.25 -30.95 8.68
N ARG A 12 2.96 -29.83 8.83
CA ARG A 12 4.43 -29.83 8.74
C ARG A 12 5.16 -30.03 10.06
N LEU A 13 4.52 -29.65 11.17
CA LEU A 13 5.13 -29.71 12.50
C LEU A 13 4.54 -30.86 13.32
N ALA A 14 3.26 -30.78 13.69
CA ALA A 14 2.69 -31.69 14.67
C ALA A 14 2.52 -33.13 14.15
N VAL A 15 2.02 -33.35 12.92
CA VAL A 15 1.90 -34.70 12.33
C VAL A 15 3.27 -35.41 12.26
N PRO A 16 4.34 -34.81 11.73
CA PRO A 16 5.68 -35.36 11.81
C PRO A 16 6.20 -35.64 13.22
N ALA A 17 6.00 -34.70 14.15
CA ALA A 17 6.51 -34.82 15.52
C ALA A 17 5.82 -35.95 16.30
N LEU A 18 4.55 -36.20 16.00
CA LEU A 18 3.71 -37.20 16.67
C LEU A 18 3.73 -38.57 15.97
N ARG A 19 4.49 -38.72 14.87
CA ARG A 19 4.55 -39.98 14.13
C ARG A 19 5.09 -41.08 15.06
N PRO A 20 4.41 -42.25 15.15
CA PRO A 20 4.88 -43.36 15.98
C PRO A 20 6.31 -43.77 15.58
N LEU A 21 7.18 -43.97 16.58
CA LEU A 21 8.56 -44.38 16.34
C LEU A 21 8.59 -45.73 15.60
N PRO A 22 9.37 -45.87 14.52
CA PRO A 22 9.51 -47.14 13.82
C PRO A 22 10.04 -48.20 14.80
N GLY A 23 9.27 -49.26 15.02
CA GLY A 23 9.65 -50.40 15.85
C GLY A 23 9.11 -50.45 17.28
N LYS A 24 8.27 -49.50 17.75
CA LYS A 24 7.77 -49.51 19.15
C LYS A 24 6.25 -49.67 19.38
N VAL A 25 5.34 -49.50 18.42
CA VAL A 25 3.90 -49.77 18.63
C VAL A 25 3.21 -50.14 17.31
N ALA A 26 2.28 -51.12 17.39
CA ALA A 26 1.21 -51.58 16.48
C ALA A 26 1.30 -51.28 14.97
N VAL A 27 1.02 -52.31 14.16
CA VAL A 27 0.96 -52.31 12.68
C VAL A 27 0.00 -51.23 12.12
N THR A 28 -0.88 -50.67 12.95
CA THR A 28 -1.85 -49.62 12.60
C THR A 28 -1.70 -48.37 13.49
N PRO A 29 -1.55 -47.16 12.90
CA PRO A 29 -1.47 -45.92 13.66
C PRO A 29 -2.80 -45.64 14.41
N PRO A 30 -2.75 -44.98 15.59
CA PRO A 30 -3.95 -44.61 16.33
C PRO A 30 -4.93 -43.76 15.49
N THR A 31 -6.23 -43.96 15.68
CA THR A 31 -7.28 -43.25 14.91
C THR A 31 -7.19 -41.73 15.02
N TRP A 32 -6.81 -41.19 16.18
CA TRP A 32 -6.61 -39.76 16.36
C TRP A 32 -5.46 -39.21 15.49
N PHE A 33 -4.40 -40.00 15.28
CA PHE A 33 -3.27 -39.60 14.45
C PHE A 33 -3.69 -39.57 12.98
N VAL A 34 -4.44 -40.59 12.54
CA VAL A 34 -5.01 -40.66 11.19
C VAL A 34 -5.94 -39.47 10.91
N ALA A 35 -6.83 -39.14 11.87
CA ALA A 35 -7.70 -37.96 11.74
C ALA A 35 -6.89 -36.66 11.62
N PHE A 36 -5.83 -36.51 12.41
CA PHE A 36 -4.97 -35.34 12.38
C PHE A 36 -4.14 -35.23 11.08
N ASP A 37 -3.70 -36.35 10.53
CA ASP A 37 -3.04 -36.45 9.22
C ASP A 37 -3.99 -36.03 8.09
N TYR A 38 -5.25 -36.50 8.10
CA TYR A 38 -6.26 -36.06 7.13
C TYR A 38 -6.57 -34.56 7.24
N VAL A 39 -6.65 -34.00 8.46
CA VAL A 39 -6.81 -32.56 8.66
C VAL A 39 -5.60 -31.80 8.11
N GLY A 40 -4.39 -32.30 8.35
CA GLY A 40 -3.16 -31.73 7.79
C GLY A 40 -3.17 -31.72 6.27
N LEU A 41 -3.52 -32.84 5.65
CA LEU A 41 -3.63 -33.00 4.21
C LEU A 41 -4.71 -32.09 3.62
N PHE A 42 -5.87 -31.99 4.26
CA PHE A 42 -6.94 -31.06 3.87
C PHE A 42 -6.44 -29.61 3.90
N LEU A 43 -5.77 -29.20 4.98
CA LEU A 43 -5.22 -27.84 5.12
C LEU A 43 -4.16 -27.53 4.06
N PHE A 44 -3.33 -28.52 3.71
CA PHE A 44 -2.35 -28.41 2.63
C PHE A 44 -3.02 -28.14 1.29
N TYR A 45 -3.97 -28.98 0.87
CA TYR A 45 -4.68 -28.78 -0.40
C TYR A 45 -5.52 -27.50 -0.40
N PHE A 46 -6.25 -27.22 0.68
CA PHE A 46 -7.07 -26.03 0.80
C PHE A 46 -6.24 -24.74 0.72
N THR A 47 -5.10 -24.68 1.43
CA THR A 47 -4.17 -23.54 1.36
C THR A 47 -3.58 -23.40 -0.04
N THR A 48 -3.26 -24.50 -0.70
CA THR A 48 -2.75 -24.50 -2.08
C THR A 48 -3.78 -23.95 -3.06
N THR A 49 -5.02 -24.44 -3.01
CA THR A 49 -6.12 -23.95 -3.86
C THR A 49 -6.41 -22.47 -3.61
N LEU A 50 -6.39 -22.02 -2.35
CA LEU A 50 -6.56 -20.61 -2.02
C LEU A 50 -5.42 -19.75 -2.57
N ALA A 51 -4.17 -20.20 -2.46
CA ALA A 51 -3.02 -19.50 -3.01
C ALA A 51 -3.08 -19.40 -4.55
N ILE A 52 -3.47 -20.49 -5.23
CA ILE A 52 -3.72 -20.51 -6.68
C ILE A 52 -4.84 -19.52 -7.05
N GLY A 53 -5.96 -19.51 -6.32
CA GLY A 53 -7.08 -18.61 -6.57
C GLY A 53 -6.71 -17.14 -6.39
N LEU A 54 -5.92 -16.82 -5.35
CA LEU A 54 -5.40 -15.47 -5.12
C LEU A 54 -4.43 -15.05 -6.24
N LEU A 55 -3.51 -15.94 -6.63
CA LEU A 55 -2.58 -15.69 -7.73
C LEU A 55 -3.33 -15.44 -9.05
N GLY A 56 -4.33 -16.28 -9.37
CA GLY A 56 -5.20 -16.11 -10.54
C GLY A 56 -5.97 -14.78 -10.52
N ARG A 57 -6.53 -14.40 -9.36
CA ARG A 57 -7.18 -13.08 -9.20
C ARG A 57 -6.22 -11.93 -9.47
N HIS A 58 -4.96 -12.03 -9.02
CA HIS A 58 -3.93 -11.03 -9.30
C HIS A 58 -3.57 -10.96 -10.79
N VAL A 59 -3.39 -12.11 -11.45
CA VAL A 59 -3.15 -12.19 -12.90
C VAL A 59 -4.27 -11.48 -13.67
N VAL A 60 -5.54 -11.81 -13.36
CA VAL A 60 -6.70 -11.21 -14.05
C VAL A 60 -6.77 -9.71 -13.81
N ARG A 61 -6.51 -9.24 -12.58
CA ARG A 61 -6.47 -7.80 -12.29
C ARG A 61 -5.38 -7.08 -13.09
N LEU A 62 -4.17 -7.65 -13.16
CA LEU A 62 -3.07 -7.08 -13.93
C LEU A 62 -3.37 -7.05 -15.43
N ALA A 63 -3.92 -8.14 -15.97
CA ALA A 63 -4.33 -8.22 -17.37
C ALA A 63 -5.41 -7.19 -17.72
N ARG A 64 -6.49 -7.11 -16.93
CA ARG A 64 -7.55 -6.10 -17.12
C ARG A 64 -7.02 -4.68 -17.02
N ALA A 65 -6.14 -4.42 -16.06
CA ALA A 65 -5.55 -3.12 -15.88
C ALA A 65 -4.60 -2.75 -17.05
N ALA A 66 -3.91 -3.72 -17.65
CA ALA A 66 -3.08 -3.49 -18.83
C ALA A 66 -3.91 -3.16 -20.08
N SER A 67 -5.09 -3.78 -20.22
CA SER A 67 -6.02 -3.58 -21.35
C SER A 67 -6.95 -2.38 -21.22
N ALA A 68 -7.08 -1.78 -20.03
CA ALA A 68 -8.01 -0.68 -19.79
C ALA A 68 -7.66 0.57 -20.64
N PRO A 69 -8.61 1.07 -21.47
CA PRO A 69 -8.45 2.32 -22.20
C PRO A 69 -8.67 3.51 -21.25
N GLY A 70 -7.60 4.03 -20.65
CA GLY A 70 -7.67 5.22 -19.80
C GLY A 70 -6.34 5.57 -19.14
N ALA A 71 -5.92 6.83 -19.33
CA ALA A 71 -4.90 7.68 -18.65
C ALA A 71 -3.56 7.11 -18.12
N ALA A 72 -3.35 5.80 -18.10
CA ALA A 72 -2.10 5.20 -17.71
C ALA A 72 -1.07 5.35 -18.83
N SER A 73 0.13 5.83 -18.46
CA SER A 73 1.27 5.88 -19.36
C SER A 73 1.47 4.52 -20.05
N VAL A 74 1.89 4.55 -21.32
CA VAL A 74 2.17 3.32 -22.10
C VAL A 74 3.12 2.40 -21.32
N GLY A 75 4.12 2.97 -20.65
CA GLY A 75 5.03 2.23 -19.77
C GLY A 75 4.34 1.48 -18.63
N ALA A 76 3.37 2.09 -17.94
CA ALA A 76 2.64 1.43 -16.86
C ALA A 76 1.74 0.29 -17.36
N ARG A 77 1.22 0.38 -18.59
CA ARG A 77 0.46 -0.71 -19.23
C ARG A 77 1.38 -1.86 -19.64
N LEU A 78 2.51 -1.56 -20.29
CA LEU A 78 3.53 -2.55 -20.66
C LEU A 78 4.09 -3.28 -19.44
N ALA A 79 4.40 -2.54 -18.37
CA ALA A 79 4.84 -3.09 -17.09
C ALA A 79 3.84 -4.12 -16.52
N ARG A 80 2.56 -3.75 -16.45
CA ARG A 80 1.49 -4.64 -15.98
C ARG A 80 1.28 -5.85 -16.89
N GLY A 81 1.33 -5.64 -18.20
CA GLY A 81 1.23 -6.71 -19.20
C GLY A 81 2.38 -7.72 -19.08
N LEU A 82 3.61 -7.24 -18.94
CA LEU A 82 4.79 -8.08 -18.70
C LEU A 82 4.65 -8.88 -17.41
N TRP A 83 4.14 -8.25 -16.34
CA TRP A 83 3.90 -8.93 -15.06
C TRP A 83 2.87 -10.06 -15.18
N ALA A 84 1.75 -9.80 -15.85
CA ALA A 84 0.76 -10.82 -16.14
C ALA A 84 1.37 -11.96 -16.97
N ALA A 85 2.18 -11.63 -17.99
CA ALA A 85 2.84 -12.61 -18.84
C ALA A 85 3.84 -13.50 -18.09
N VAL A 86 4.52 -12.98 -17.06
CA VAL A 86 5.43 -13.76 -16.20
C VAL A 86 4.66 -14.63 -15.18
N LEU A 87 3.56 -14.12 -14.62
CA LEU A 87 2.78 -14.86 -13.63
C LEU A 87 1.94 -15.99 -14.22
N VAL A 88 1.45 -15.86 -15.46
CA VAL A 88 0.58 -16.87 -16.10
C VAL A 88 1.27 -18.25 -16.18
N PRO A 89 2.51 -18.37 -16.71
CA PRO A 89 3.23 -19.64 -16.71
C PRO A 89 3.40 -20.22 -15.30
N LEU A 90 3.75 -19.38 -14.32
CA LEU A 90 3.91 -19.83 -12.95
C LEU A 90 2.60 -20.37 -12.38
N LEU A 91 1.48 -19.68 -12.59
CA LEU A 91 0.15 -20.13 -12.16
C LEU A 91 -0.20 -21.49 -12.78
N VAL A 92 0.00 -21.65 -14.09
CA VAL A 92 -0.27 -22.89 -14.81
C VAL A 92 0.61 -24.04 -14.28
N LEU A 93 1.90 -23.77 -14.04
CA LEU A 93 2.83 -24.78 -13.53
C LEU A 93 2.53 -25.17 -12.08
N VAL A 94 2.11 -24.22 -11.23
CA VAL A 94 1.65 -24.52 -9.87
C VAL A 94 0.41 -25.42 -9.93
N ILE A 95 -0.58 -25.10 -10.77
CA ILE A 95 -1.77 -25.95 -10.96
C ILE A 95 -1.35 -27.34 -11.44
N ALA A 96 -0.52 -27.42 -12.48
CA ALA A 96 -0.04 -28.69 -13.02
C ALA A 96 0.68 -29.52 -11.95
N ALA A 97 1.57 -28.92 -11.17
CA ALA A 97 2.34 -29.61 -10.13
C ALA A 97 1.49 -30.01 -8.90
N THR A 98 0.28 -29.48 -8.75
CA THR A 98 -0.68 -29.94 -7.73
C THR A 98 -1.51 -31.15 -8.17
N VAL A 99 -1.75 -31.28 -9.47
CA VAL A 99 -2.55 -32.38 -10.04
C VAL A 99 -1.65 -33.54 -10.46
N LEU A 100 -0.46 -33.24 -10.98
CA LEU A 100 0.49 -34.19 -11.50
C LEU A 100 1.63 -34.40 -10.51
N SER A 101 2.12 -35.63 -10.39
CA SER A 101 3.37 -35.91 -9.67
C SER A 101 4.52 -35.14 -10.34
N PRO A 102 5.23 -34.23 -9.64
CA PRO A 102 6.19 -33.35 -10.28
C PRO A 102 7.43 -34.14 -10.71
N GLY A 103 7.52 -34.40 -12.02
CA GLY A 103 8.75 -34.89 -12.64
C GLY A 103 9.85 -33.82 -12.64
N ARG A 104 11.07 -34.23 -13.01
CA ARG A 104 12.25 -33.33 -13.10
C ARG A 104 11.99 -32.10 -13.96
N GLY A 105 11.37 -32.29 -15.14
CA GLY A 105 11.04 -31.20 -16.07
C GLY A 105 10.05 -30.19 -15.49
N LEU A 106 8.97 -30.67 -14.85
CA LEU A 106 7.98 -29.80 -14.22
C LEU A 106 8.58 -29.00 -13.06
N THR A 107 9.41 -29.65 -12.24
CA THR A 107 10.12 -29.00 -11.13
C THR A 107 11.07 -27.91 -11.63
N MET A 108 11.84 -28.20 -12.68
CA MET A 108 12.75 -27.22 -13.30
C MET A 108 11.99 -26.03 -13.90
N ALA A 109 10.90 -26.29 -14.63
CA ALA A 109 10.06 -25.24 -15.19
C ALA A 109 9.43 -24.35 -14.11
N LEU A 110 8.98 -24.96 -13.00
CA LEU A 110 8.42 -24.25 -11.86
C LEU A 110 9.46 -23.33 -11.20
N GLN A 111 10.68 -23.82 -10.99
CA GLN A 111 11.80 -23.05 -10.44
C GLN A 111 12.19 -21.87 -11.34
N ILE A 112 12.31 -22.08 -12.66
CA ILE A 112 12.63 -21.01 -13.62
C ILE A 112 11.52 -19.95 -13.62
N SER A 113 10.26 -20.38 -13.66
CA SER A 113 9.11 -19.46 -13.67
C SER A 113 8.99 -18.67 -12.37
N PHE A 114 9.30 -19.31 -11.23
CA PHE A 114 9.37 -18.63 -9.94
C PHE A 114 10.48 -17.58 -9.91
N LEU A 115 11.68 -17.91 -10.39
CA LEU A 115 12.78 -16.96 -10.44
C LEU A 115 12.45 -15.76 -11.34
N ALA A 116 11.82 -15.99 -12.50
CA ALA A 116 11.34 -14.94 -13.38
C ALA A 116 10.31 -14.04 -12.70
N ALA A 117 9.32 -14.61 -11.99
CA ALA A 117 8.32 -13.86 -11.25
C ALA A 117 8.92 -13.05 -10.09
N ALA A 118 9.88 -13.64 -9.38
CA ALA A 118 10.56 -12.98 -8.28
C ALA A 118 11.46 -11.82 -8.77
N ALA A 119 12.17 -12.01 -9.89
CA ALA A 119 12.92 -10.95 -10.56
C ALA A 119 12.01 -9.83 -11.07
N ALA A 120 10.86 -10.17 -11.66
CA ALA A 120 9.85 -9.20 -12.08
C ALA A 120 9.29 -8.40 -10.88
N ALA A 121 9.15 -9.01 -9.70
CA ALA A 121 8.78 -8.30 -8.49
C ALA A 121 9.84 -7.28 -8.05
N MET A 122 11.13 -7.62 -8.17
CA MET A 122 12.23 -6.72 -7.83
C MET A 122 12.35 -5.49 -8.75
N THR A 123 12.15 -5.67 -10.06
CA THR A 123 12.34 -4.62 -11.07
C THR A 123 11.17 -3.65 -11.16
N MET A 124 9.97 -4.10 -10.78
CA MET A 124 8.74 -3.31 -10.89
C MET A 124 8.43 -2.48 -9.66
N SER A 125 9.08 -2.77 -8.52
CA SER A 125 9.08 -1.83 -7.41
C SER A 125 9.76 -0.55 -7.91
N PRO A 126 9.07 0.61 -7.90
CA PRO A 126 9.66 1.85 -8.38
C PRO A 126 11.04 2.01 -7.73
N VAL A 127 12.07 2.28 -8.54
CA VAL A 127 13.45 2.48 -8.07
C VAL A 127 13.50 3.81 -7.32
N ARG A 128 12.90 3.84 -6.14
CA ARG A 128 12.92 4.93 -5.18
C ARG A 128 13.41 4.30 -3.87
N PHE A 129 14.30 5.01 -3.18
CA PHE A 129 14.93 4.54 -1.95
C PHE A 129 13.96 4.60 -0.76
N ASP A 130 12.87 3.85 -0.81
CA ASP A 130 12.01 3.59 0.35
C ASP A 130 12.37 2.25 1.02
N GLY A 131 12.18 2.19 2.34
CA GLY A 131 12.58 1.03 3.14
C GLY A 131 11.86 -0.26 2.72
N ALA A 132 10.60 -0.13 2.26
CA ALA A 132 9.79 -1.27 1.85
C ALA A 132 10.24 -1.88 0.52
N SER A 133 10.64 -1.06 -0.47
CA SER A 133 11.20 -1.53 -1.74
C SER A 133 12.55 -2.23 -1.53
N ILE A 134 13.40 -1.68 -0.65
CA ILE A 134 14.65 -2.34 -0.24
C ILE A 134 14.34 -3.68 0.43
N GLY A 135 13.40 -3.68 1.37
CA GLY A 135 12.94 -4.88 2.05
C GLY A 135 12.39 -5.95 1.11
N LEU A 136 11.63 -5.55 0.09
CA LEU A 136 11.08 -6.47 -0.90
C LEU A 136 12.19 -7.21 -1.66
N ARG A 137 13.25 -6.48 -2.06
CA ARG A 137 14.42 -7.08 -2.71
C ARG A 137 15.18 -8.01 -1.77
N LEU A 138 15.31 -7.63 -0.50
CA LEU A 138 15.93 -8.49 0.52
C LEU A 138 15.13 -9.78 0.73
N LEU A 139 13.79 -9.72 0.78
CA LEU A 139 12.94 -10.90 0.98
C LEU A 139 12.98 -11.91 -0.17
N VAL A 140 13.27 -11.46 -1.40
CA VAL A 140 13.40 -12.37 -2.55
C VAL A 140 14.75 -13.10 -2.56
N LEU A 141 15.78 -12.57 -1.92
CA LEU A 141 17.13 -13.11 -2.02
C LEU A 141 17.25 -14.57 -1.53
N PRO A 142 16.75 -14.97 -0.34
CA PRO A 142 16.86 -16.35 0.11
C PRO A 142 16.17 -17.39 -0.79
N PRO A 143 14.90 -17.23 -1.21
CA PRO A 143 14.27 -18.20 -2.09
C PRO A 143 14.89 -18.18 -3.50
N ALA A 144 15.43 -17.05 -3.98
CA ALA A 144 16.18 -17.02 -5.24
C ALA A 144 17.47 -17.85 -5.15
N ILE A 145 18.25 -17.71 -4.07
CA ILE A 145 19.45 -18.53 -3.82
C ILE A 145 19.08 -20.01 -3.78
N ALA A 146 18.02 -20.38 -3.04
CA ALA A 146 17.54 -21.76 -2.97
C ALA A 146 17.11 -22.30 -4.34
N THR A 147 16.44 -21.48 -5.15
CA THR A 147 16.02 -21.85 -6.51
C THR A 147 17.20 -22.08 -7.43
N VAL A 148 18.20 -21.19 -7.41
CA VAL A 148 19.43 -21.33 -8.22
C VAL A 148 20.19 -22.58 -7.82
N ALA A 149 20.34 -22.84 -6.51
CA ALA A 149 20.95 -24.06 -6.02
C ALA A 149 20.23 -25.33 -6.51
N ALA A 150 18.90 -25.35 -6.43
CA ALA A 150 18.11 -26.48 -6.89
C ALA A 150 18.23 -26.67 -8.41
N LEU A 151 18.26 -25.59 -9.21
CA LEU A 151 18.49 -25.67 -10.65
C LEU A 151 19.87 -26.26 -10.99
N VAL A 152 20.92 -25.90 -10.25
CA VAL A 152 22.28 -26.45 -10.44
C VAL A 152 22.31 -27.95 -10.16
N VAL A 153 21.63 -28.42 -9.12
CA VAL A 153 21.49 -29.85 -8.82
C VAL A 153 20.70 -30.55 -9.94
N LEU A 154 19.59 -29.95 -10.37
CA LEU A 154 18.74 -30.48 -11.44
C LEU A 154 19.40 -30.43 -12.83
N SER A 155 20.47 -29.65 -13.06
CA SER A 155 21.14 -29.56 -14.36
C SER A 155 22.23 -30.62 -14.61
N GLY A 156 22.50 -31.52 -13.66
CA GLY A 156 23.30 -32.72 -13.94
C GLY A 156 24.71 -32.77 -13.35
N ARG A 157 24.95 -32.13 -12.19
CA ARG A 157 26.08 -32.49 -11.31
C ARG A 157 25.53 -33.09 -9.99
N PRO A 158 24.93 -34.29 -10.03
CA PRO A 158 24.28 -34.89 -8.87
C PRO A 158 25.27 -35.23 -7.74
N ASP A 159 26.56 -35.41 -8.06
CA ASP A 159 27.52 -36.00 -7.11
C ASP A 159 28.15 -35.00 -6.15
N GLN A 160 28.01 -33.70 -6.40
CA GLN A 160 28.49 -32.64 -5.52
C GLN A 160 27.55 -31.44 -5.60
N PRO A 161 26.49 -31.36 -4.76
CA PRO A 161 25.92 -30.05 -4.46
C PRO A 161 27.10 -29.14 -4.07
N PRO A 162 27.16 -27.89 -4.54
CA PRO A 162 28.31 -27.05 -4.26
C PRO A 162 28.51 -27.03 -2.73
N PRO A 163 29.71 -27.35 -2.23
CA PRO A 163 29.97 -27.26 -0.81
C PRO A 163 29.55 -25.86 -0.34
N ASP A 164 28.94 -25.78 0.84
CA ASP A 164 28.49 -24.56 1.50
C ASP A 164 27.18 -23.89 1.05
N VAL A 165 26.44 -24.40 0.05
CA VAL A 165 25.13 -23.81 -0.34
C VAL A 165 24.16 -23.72 0.84
N GLY A 166 24.03 -24.81 1.63
CA GLY A 166 23.17 -24.83 2.81
C GLY A 166 23.58 -23.74 3.82
N ARG A 167 24.88 -23.59 4.07
CA ARG A 167 25.43 -22.58 4.98
C ARG A 167 25.17 -21.16 4.49
N HIS A 168 25.34 -20.90 3.19
CA HIS A 168 25.04 -19.61 2.58
C HIS A 168 23.54 -19.30 2.63
N LEU A 169 22.68 -20.31 2.43
CA LEU A 169 21.24 -20.15 2.53
C LEU A 169 20.79 -19.83 3.97
N VAL A 170 21.35 -20.52 4.98
CA VAL A 170 21.08 -20.23 6.40
C VAL A 170 21.49 -18.79 6.72
N PHE A 171 22.69 -18.38 6.30
CA PHE A 171 23.20 -17.02 6.55
C PHE A 171 22.36 -15.96 5.84
N ALA A 172 22.05 -16.14 4.55
CA ALA A 172 21.23 -15.21 3.78
C ALA A 172 19.83 -15.08 4.37
N THR A 173 19.20 -16.20 4.72
CA THR A 173 17.87 -16.23 5.35
C THR A 173 17.89 -15.49 6.69
N SER A 174 18.90 -15.77 7.52
CA SER A 174 19.02 -15.14 8.84
C SER A 174 19.30 -13.64 8.77
N LEU A 175 20.21 -13.23 7.87
CA LEU A 175 20.52 -11.82 7.64
C LEU A 175 19.30 -11.05 7.14
N VAL A 176 18.58 -11.59 6.14
CA VAL A 176 17.36 -10.98 5.61
C VAL A 176 16.30 -10.87 6.70
N ALA A 177 16.10 -11.92 7.50
CA ALA A 177 15.19 -11.91 8.63
C ALA A 177 15.54 -10.84 9.68
N MET A 178 16.83 -10.59 9.94
CA MET A 178 17.30 -9.55 10.86
C MET A 178 17.19 -8.13 10.27
N LEU A 179 17.27 -7.98 8.94
CA LEU A 179 17.11 -6.70 8.25
C LEU A 179 15.64 -6.33 8.00
N THR A 180 14.75 -7.32 7.97
CA THR A 180 13.30 -7.15 7.73
C THR A 180 12.64 -6.10 8.65
N PRO A 181 12.92 -6.05 9.97
CA PRO A 181 12.43 -4.98 10.85
C PRO A 181 12.75 -3.57 10.35
N TYR A 182 13.98 -3.32 9.90
CA TYR A 182 14.42 -1.98 9.47
C TYR A 182 13.72 -1.52 8.19
N CYS A 183 13.33 -2.48 7.34
CA CYS A 183 12.64 -2.21 6.09
C CYS A 183 11.12 -2.04 6.25
N PHE A 184 10.49 -2.83 7.12
CA PHE A 184 9.04 -2.98 7.14
C PHE A 184 8.33 -2.51 8.42
N ALA A 185 9.07 -2.29 9.50
CA ALA A 185 8.47 -1.91 10.77
C ALA A 185 7.60 -0.64 10.67
N PRO A 186 6.50 -0.57 11.44
CA PRO A 186 5.67 0.63 11.52
C PRO A 186 6.48 1.87 11.87
N ARG A 187 6.31 2.95 11.11
CA ARG A 187 6.92 4.25 11.39
C ARG A 187 5.98 5.14 12.23
N PRO A 188 6.50 5.95 13.18
CA PRO A 188 7.92 6.07 13.55
C PRO A 188 8.45 4.82 14.28
N PHE A 189 9.63 4.35 13.87
CA PHE A 189 10.23 3.08 14.28
C PHE A 189 10.36 2.93 15.80
N GLN A 190 10.70 4.03 16.49
CA GLN A 190 10.81 4.08 17.95
C GLN A 190 9.52 3.63 18.65
N ARG A 191 8.36 4.09 18.18
CA ARG A 191 7.07 3.68 18.74
C ARG A 191 6.77 2.21 18.47
N ALA A 192 7.22 1.67 17.34
CA ALA A 192 7.04 0.26 17.03
C ALA A 192 7.90 -0.64 17.93
N ILE A 193 9.17 -0.26 18.16
CA ILE A 193 10.10 -1.00 19.04
C ILE A 193 9.53 -1.11 20.45
N LEU A 194 8.95 -0.03 20.98
CA LEU A 194 8.47 0.03 22.36
C LEU A 194 7.11 -0.68 22.59
N ARG A 195 6.47 -1.21 21.55
CA ARG A 195 5.21 -1.95 21.74
C ARG A 195 5.50 -3.28 22.42
N LEU A 196 4.83 -3.52 23.55
CA LEU A 196 5.01 -4.73 24.34
C LEU A 196 4.60 -6.00 23.58
N THR A 197 3.51 -5.95 22.81
CA THR A 197 2.94 -7.16 22.17
C THR A 197 3.89 -7.84 21.17
N PRO A 198 4.52 -7.14 20.20
CA PRO A 198 5.49 -7.77 19.31
C PRO A 198 6.73 -8.31 20.04
N ILE A 199 7.20 -7.63 21.10
CA ILE A 199 8.34 -8.08 21.92
C ILE A 199 8.01 -9.41 22.61
N LEU A 200 6.86 -9.47 23.30
CA LEU A 200 6.44 -10.68 24.01
C LEU A 200 6.26 -11.85 23.05
N ALA A 201 5.67 -11.62 21.87
CA ALA A 201 5.51 -12.66 20.86
C ALA A 201 6.87 -13.20 20.37
N ALA A 202 7.81 -12.30 20.07
CA ALA A 202 9.16 -12.67 19.63
C ALA A 202 9.93 -13.42 20.72
N MET A 203 9.86 -12.95 21.97
CA MET A 203 10.47 -13.62 23.12
C MET A 203 9.90 -15.02 23.32
N LEU A 204 8.57 -15.19 23.23
CA LEU A 204 7.92 -16.48 23.41
C LEU A 204 8.34 -17.48 22.32
N VAL A 205 8.40 -17.05 21.06
CA VAL A 205 8.87 -17.90 19.96
C VAL A 205 10.36 -18.24 20.12
N ALA A 206 11.20 -17.27 20.47
CA ALA A 206 12.63 -17.50 20.69
C ALA A 206 12.90 -18.45 21.87
N ALA A 207 12.20 -18.24 22.99
CA ALA A 207 12.30 -19.09 24.17
C ALA A 207 11.82 -20.51 23.86
N GLY A 208 10.69 -20.66 23.15
CA GLY A 208 10.20 -21.97 22.71
C GLY A 208 11.20 -22.71 21.83
N ALA A 209 11.79 -22.02 20.86
CA ALA A 209 12.82 -22.59 19.98
C ALA A 209 14.10 -22.99 20.76
N ALA A 210 14.56 -22.15 21.69
CA ALA A 210 15.72 -22.43 22.53
C ALA A 210 15.48 -23.61 23.48
N VAL A 211 14.29 -23.69 24.08
CA VAL A 211 13.87 -24.79 24.94
C VAL A 211 13.82 -26.10 24.14
N ALA A 212 13.18 -26.09 22.96
CA ALA A 212 13.12 -27.26 22.09
C ALA A 212 14.53 -27.73 21.68
N ALA A 213 15.40 -26.82 21.28
CA ALA A 213 16.77 -27.13 20.92
C ALA A 213 17.60 -27.65 22.11
N ARG A 214 17.32 -27.18 23.33
CA ARG A 214 18.02 -27.64 24.53
C ARG A 214 17.60 -29.04 24.97
N PHE A 215 16.32 -29.39 24.83
CA PHE A 215 15.81 -30.70 25.25
C PHE A 215 16.03 -31.79 24.20
N ASP A 216 15.84 -31.48 22.92
CA ASP A 216 15.94 -32.45 21.83
C ASP A 216 16.39 -31.77 20.53
N TYR A 217 17.68 -31.45 20.48
CA TYR A 217 18.28 -30.75 19.34
C TYR A 217 18.03 -31.46 18.00
N PRO A 218 18.21 -32.80 17.85
CA PRO A 218 17.94 -33.47 16.58
C PRO A 218 16.49 -33.31 16.11
N ARG A 219 15.50 -33.42 17.00
CA ARG A 219 14.10 -33.16 16.62
C ARG A 219 13.85 -31.69 16.29
N ALA A 220 14.43 -30.75 17.04
CA ALA A 220 14.30 -29.33 16.76
C ALA A 220 14.90 -28.96 15.39
N ALA A 221 16.06 -29.52 15.05
CA ALA A 221 16.70 -29.36 13.74
C ALA A 221 15.85 -29.94 12.60
N ASP A 222 15.26 -31.13 12.79
CA ASP A 222 14.37 -31.73 11.79
C ASP A 222 13.08 -30.92 11.61
N LEU A 223 12.49 -30.40 12.69
CA LEU A 223 11.32 -29.52 12.63
C LEU A 223 11.64 -28.20 11.92
N ALA A 224 12.80 -27.59 12.20
CA ALA A 224 13.25 -26.39 11.50
C ALA A 224 13.38 -26.65 10.00
N ARG A 225 14.02 -27.77 9.61
CA ARG A 225 14.13 -28.18 8.21
C ARG A 225 12.77 -28.36 7.54
N ARG A 226 11.79 -28.99 8.20
CA ARG A 226 10.44 -29.18 7.64
C ARG A 226 9.64 -27.88 7.55
N ALA A 227 9.79 -26.99 8.52
CA ALA A 227 9.06 -25.75 8.60
C ALA A 227 9.57 -24.71 7.60
N THR A 228 10.88 -24.49 7.59
CA THR A 228 11.50 -23.38 6.86
C THR A 228 12.39 -23.85 5.71
N GLY A 229 12.74 -25.14 5.62
CA GLY A 229 13.68 -25.64 4.63
C GLY A 229 15.14 -25.38 4.95
N VAL A 230 15.44 -24.86 6.14
CA VAL A 230 16.81 -24.59 6.58
C VAL A 230 17.41 -25.86 7.17
N GLU A 231 18.51 -26.33 6.60
CA GLU A 231 19.23 -27.49 7.10
C GLU A 231 20.21 -27.07 8.20
N LEU A 232 19.91 -27.48 9.43
CA LEU A 232 20.84 -27.39 10.56
C LEU A 232 21.55 -28.75 10.71
N LEU A 233 22.83 -28.73 11.11
CA LEU A 233 23.57 -29.95 11.41
C LEU A 233 22.83 -30.77 12.48
N VAL A 234 22.42 -32.01 12.18
CA VAL A 234 21.62 -32.84 13.12
C VAL A 234 22.49 -33.54 14.17
N THR A 235 23.74 -33.84 13.83
CA THR A 235 24.65 -34.66 14.65
C THR A 235 25.35 -33.88 15.77
N ARG A 236 25.41 -32.55 15.66
CA ARG A 236 26.02 -31.67 16.67
C ARG A 236 25.33 -30.31 16.66
N PRO A 237 25.29 -29.59 17.80
CA PRO A 237 24.75 -28.23 17.87
C PRO A 237 25.40 -27.36 16.81
N ASP A 238 24.59 -26.86 15.88
CA ASP A 238 25.06 -25.99 14.82
C ASP A 238 25.46 -24.63 15.41
N PRO A 239 26.66 -24.10 15.14
CA PRO A 239 27.05 -22.77 15.59
C PRO A 239 26.10 -21.66 15.11
N GLN A 240 25.32 -21.91 14.05
CA GLN A 240 24.35 -20.96 13.50
C GLN A 240 22.98 -21.00 14.20
N LEU A 241 22.75 -21.93 15.14
CA LEU A 241 21.45 -22.06 15.82
C LEU A 241 21.01 -20.75 16.50
N ALA A 242 21.92 -20.07 17.19
CA ALA A 242 21.61 -18.80 17.87
C ALA A 242 21.18 -17.71 16.88
N MET A 243 21.84 -17.65 15.71
CA MET A 243 21.50 -16.72 14.63
C MET A 243 20.12 -17.03 14.05
N PHE A 244 19.80 -18.32 13.87
CA PHE A 244 18.49 -18.75 13.38
C PHE A 244 17.36 -18.44 14.38
N ILE A 245 17.57 -18.68 15.68
CA ILE A 245 16.61 -18.31 16.73
C ILE A 245 16.38 -16.80 16.75
N LEU A 246 17.45 -16.01 16.63
CA LEU A 246 17.35 -14.56 16.55
C LEU A 246 16.57 -14.12 15.30
N ALA A 247 16.84 -14.71 14.14
CA ALA A 247 16.13 -14.46 12.89
C ALA A 247 14.63 -14.79 13.01
N LEU A 248 14.29 -15.91 13.64
CA LEU A 248 12.90 -16.29 13.89
C LEU A 248 12.20 -15.28 14.83
N ALA A 249 12.92 -14.80 15.84
CA ALA A 249 12.42 -13.76 16.75
C ALA A 249 12.17 -12.43 16.01
N THR A 250 13.10 -11.99 15.16
CA THR A 250 12.98 -10.71 14.43
C THR A 250 11.86 -10.76 13.38
N VAL A 251 11.69 -11.87 12.67
CA VAL A 251 10.57 -12.05 11.74
C VAL A 251 9.24 -12.08 12.51
N THR A 252 9.17 -12.81 13.61
CA THR A 252 7.96 -12.86 14.46
C THR A 252 7.60 -11.46 14.97
N TRP A 253 8.58 -10.73 15.49
CA TRP A 253 8.41 -9.36 15.93
C TRP A 253 7.86 -8.49 14.79
N THR A 254 8.45 -8.58 13.59
CA THR A 254 8.06 -7.74 12.45
C THR A 254 6.64 -8.06 11.98
N VAL A 255 6.29 -9.34 11.86
CA VAL A 255 4.95 -9.80 11.48
C VAL A 255 3.92 -9.28 12.49
N VAL A 256 4.14 -9.48 13.79
CA VAL A 256 3.19 -9.04 14.83
C VAL A 256 3.08 -7.52 14.87
N ALA A 257 4.19 -6.79 14.74
CA ALA A 257 4.20 -5.33 14.67
C ALA A 257 3.39 -4.80 13.47
N CYS A 258 3.56 -5.40 12.29
CA CYS A 258 2.83 -5.03 11.08
C CYS A 258 1.34 -5.41 11.16
N LEU A 259 1.00 -6.60 11.67
CA LEU A 259 -0.38 -7.04 11.81
C LEU A 259 -1.18 -6.21 12.84
N ARG A 260 -0.50 -5.68 13.85
CA ARG A 260 -1.09 -4.77 14.87
C ARG A 260 -0.97 -3.29 14.49
N ALA A 261 -0.58 -2.99 13.26
CA ALA A 261 -0.51 -1.61 12.80
C ALA A 261 -1.91 -1.03 12.54
N PRO A 262 -2.10 0.27 12.80
CA PRO A 262 -3.41 0.92 12.63
C PRO A 262 -3.84 0.98 11.17
N THR A 263 -2.90 1.04 10.23
CA THR A 263 -3.18 1.24 8.81
C THR A 263 -3.30 -0.10 8.07
N ALA A 264 -4.33 -0.22 7.22
CA ALA A 264 -4.57 -1.43 6.42
C ALA A 264 -3.39 -1.82 5.50
N PRO A 265 -2.69 -0.89 4.83
CA PRO A 265 -1.51 -1.24 4.02
C PRO A 265 -0.41 -1.91 4.83
N ARG A 266 -0.16 -1.47 6.06
CA ARG A 266 0.86 -2.10 6.92
C ARG A 266 0.46 -3.49 7.36
N ARG A 267 -0.83 -3.72 7.67
CA ARG A 267 -1.33 -5.06 7.96
C ARG A 267 -1.16 -5.99 6.77
N ALA A 268 -1.41 -5.51 5.55
CA ALA A 268 -1.17 -6.26 4.32
C ALA A 268 0.31 -6.63 4.15
N VAL A 269 1.25 -5.71 4.44
CA VAL A 269 2.69 -6.02 4.48
C VAL A 269 2.97 -7.14 5.49
N GLY A 270 2.41 -7.07 6.70
CA GLY A 270 2.55 -8.11 7.73
C GLY A 270 2.05 -9.48 7.27
N VAL A 271 0.89 -9.51 6.59
CA VAL A 271 0.35 -10.73 5.96
C VAL A 271 1.33 -11.26 4.91
N GLY A 272 1.87 -10.39 4.05
CA GLY A 272 2.81 -10.80 3.01
C GLY A 272 4.10 -11.39 3.56
N ILE A 273 4.71 -10.76 4.57
CA ILE A 273 5.89 -11.28 5.26
C ILE A 273 5.58 -12.63 5.92
N ALA A 274 4.42 -12.76 6.57
CA ALA A 274 4.01 -14.03 7.19
C ALA A 274 3.87 -15.15 6.16
N LEU A 275 3.28 -14.90 5.00
CA LEU A 275 3.14 -15.91 3.93
C LEU A 275 4.51 -16.36 3.40
N ILE A 276 5.45 -15.44 3.22
CA ILE A 276 6.83 -15.76 2.79
C ILE A 276 7.55 -16.58 3.88
N ALA A 277 7.45 -16.17 5.14
CA ALA A 277 8.06 -16.88 6.26
C ALA A 277 7.51 -18.31 6.45
N ILE A 278 6.19 -18.50 6.31
CA ILE A 278 5.53 -19.81 6.39
C ILE A 278 5.91 -20.70 5.21
N ALA A 279 6.08 -20.12 4.02
CA ALA A 279 6.49 -20.88 2.84
C ALA A 279 7.91 -21.46 3.01
N GLY A 280 8.81 -20.72 3.65
CA GLY A 280 10.21 -21.11 3.83
C GLY A 280 11.03 -21.03 2.55
N VAL A 281 12.22 -21.62 2.57
CA VAL A 281 13.20 -21.63 1.47
C VAL A 281 13.39 -23.00 0.82
N SER A 282 12.80 -24.08 1.34
CA SER A 282 12.93 -25.44 0.74
C SER A 282 12.29 -25.58 -0.62
N LEU A 283 11.26 -24.77 -0.93
CA LEU A 283 10.51 -24.79 -2.19
C LEU A 283 10.13 -26.21 -2.68
N ALA A 284 9.88 -27.13 -1.75
CA ALA A 284 9.66 -28.54 -2.04
C ALA A 284 8.26 -28.82 -2.62
N TRP A 285 7.29 -27.95 -2.32
CA TRP A 285 5.90 -28.14 -2.69
C TRP A 285 5.38 -26.95 -3.51
N PRO A 286 4.48 -27.17 -4.49
CA PRO A 286 3.89 -26.10 -5.30
C PRO A 286 3.28 -24.96 -4.47
N MET A 287 2.71 -25.33 -3.31
CA MET A 287 2.15 -24.39 -2.34
C MET A 287 3.18 -23.34 -1.88
N MET A 288 4.43 -23.72 -1.65
CA MET A 288 5.47 -22.82 -1.17
C MET A 288 5.77 -21.71 -2.20
N PHE A 289 5.90 -22.08 -3.48
CA PHE A 289 6.06 -21.12 -4.57
C PHE A 289 4.89 -20.13 -4.63
N ALA A 290 3.66 -20.65 -4.56
CA ALA A 290 2.46 -19.83 -4.59
C ALA A 290 2.38 -18.87 -3.40
N LEU A 291 2.66 -19.35 -2.18
CA LEU A 291 2.63 -18.54 -0.97
C LEU A 291 3.64 -17.40 -0.99
N ILE A 292 4.87 -17.66 -1.45
CA ILE A 292 5.89 -16.60 -1.57
C ILE A 292 5.44 -15.54 -2.56
N ILE A 293 4.96 -15.93 -3.74
CA ILE A 293 4.56 -14.98 -4.78
C ILE A 293 3.32 -14.19 -4.36
N VAL A 294 2.33 -14.84 -3.73
CA VAL A 294 1.18 -14.14 -3.14
C VAL A 294 1.63 -13.18 -2.04
N GLY A 295 2.60 -13.58 -1.21
CA GLY A 295 3.20 -12.72 -0.20
C GLY A 295 3.88 -11.48 -0.79
N LEU A 296 4.73 -11.67 -1.81
CA LEU A 296 5.40 -10.60 -2.56
C LEU A 296 4.37 -9.67 -3.22
N LEU A 297 3.37 -10.22 -3.90
CA LEU A 297 2.26 -9.48 -4.50
C LEU A 297 1.50 -8.62 -3.47
N THR A 298 1.25 -9.18 -2.29
CA THR A 298 0.56 -8.48 -1.21
C THR A 298 1.39 -7.30 -0.72
N ILE A 299 2.70 -7.48 -0.55
CA ILE A 299 3.63 -6.39 -0.18
C ILE A 299 3.68 -5.34 -1.28
N THR A 300 3.92 -5.73 -2.53
CA THR A 300 4.04 -4.81 -3.68
C THR A 300 2.76 -3.98 -3.87
N ALA A 301 1.59 -4.58 -3.71
CA ALA A 301 0.31 -3.85 -3.79
C ALA A 301 0.12 -2.87 -2.61
N ALA A 302 0.71 -3.15 -1.45
CA ALA A 302 0.60 -2.29 -0.27
C ALA A 302 1.57 -1.11 -0.29
N ILE A 303 2.74 -1.21 -0.96
CA ILE A 303 3.79 -0.18 -0.97
C ILE A 303 3.28 1.22 -1.35
N PRO A 304 2.52 1.43 -2.44
CA PRO A 304 2.04 2.78 -2.81
C PRO A 304 1.20 3.44 -1.71
N HIS A 305 0.29 2.66 -1.10
CA HIS A 305 -0.59 3.13 -0.03
C HIS A 305 0.12 3.27 1.31
N LEU A 306 1.21 2.51 1.52
CA LEU A 306 2.02 2.63 2.71
C LEU A 306 2.67 4.01 2.80
N ARG A 307 3.10 4.56 1.66
CA ARG A 307 3.68 5.91 1.58
C ARG A 307 2.66 6.98 1.97
N GLU A 308 1.44 6.88 1.48
CA GLU A 308 0.33 7.79 1.83
C GLU A 308 -0.03 7.69 3.32
N ALA A 309 -0.03 6.47 3.86
CA ALA A 309 -0.32 6.23 5.27
C ALA A 309 0.81 6.71 6.20
N GLU A 310 2.08 6.43 5.86
CA GLU A 310 3.25 6.90 6.62
C GLU A 310 3.43 8.40 6.55
N ALA A 311 3.09 9.00 5.40
CA ALA A 311 3.02 10.43 5.21
C ALA A 311 2.10 11.09 6.24
N GLY A 312 0.92 10.52 6.50
CA GLY A 312 0.01 11.03 7.52
C GLY A 312 0.59 10.97 8.93
N THR A 313 1.30 9.89 9.28
CA THR A 313 1.92 9.73 10.60
C THR A 313 3.12 10.65 10.82
N ASP A 314 3.97 10.89 9.82
CA ASP A 314 5.08 11.86 9.93
C ASP A 314 4.55 13.29 10.08
N VAL A 315 3.40 13.60 9.44
CA VAL A 315 2.74 14.90 9.61
C VAL A 315 2.20 15.08 11.03
N GLN A 316 1.61 14.05 11.67
CA GLN A 316 1.22 14.13 13.09
C GLN A 316 2.39 14.48 14.04
N VAL A 317 3.62 14.12 13.67
CA VAL A 317 4.82 14.44 14.47
C VAL A 317 5.25 15.90 14.26
N ARG A 318 4.90 16.51 13.12
CA ARG A 318 5.33 17.85 12.73
C ARG A 318 4.30 18.94 13.00
N THR A 319 3.01 18.60 13.02
CA THR A 319 1.93 19.56 13.33
C THR A 319 1.42 19.36 14.75
N PRO A 320 1.18 20.46 15.50
CA PRO A 320 0.69 20.35 16.86
C PRO A 320 -0.76 19.84 16.86
N SER A 321 -1.14 19.09 17.90
CA SER A 321 -2.51 18.62 18.09
C SER A 321 -3.41 19.77 18.55
N VAL A 322 -4.53 19.99 17.84
CA VAL A 322 -5.54 20.99 18.20
C VAL A 322 -6.74 20.29 18.83
N GLU A 323 -7.13 20.72 20.03
CA GLU A 323 -8.31 20.21 20.75
C GLU A 323 -9.61 20.48 19.96
N ASP A 324 -10.66 19.71 20.24
CA ASP A 324 -11.91 19.81 19.48
C ASP A 324 -12.65 21.15 19.67
N ALA A 325 -12.66 21.71 20.89
CA ALA A 325 -13.32 22.99 21.16
C ALA A 325 -12.73 24.17 20.35
N PRO A 326 -11.40 24.45 20.40
CA PRO A 326 -10.82 25.52 19.58
C PRO A 326 -10.94 25.23 18.08
N TRP A 327 -10.90 23.95 17.68
CA TRP A 327 -11.13 23.58 16.28
C TRP A 327 -12.53 23.94 15.79
N GLN A 328 -13.57 23.62 16.57
CA GLN A 328 -14.95 23.96 16.18
C GLN A 328 -15.16 25.48 16.14
N GLY A 329 -14.56 26.23 17.06
CA GLY A 329 -14.56 27.70 17.02
C GLY A 329 -13.90 28.25 15.75
N TYR A 330 -12.74 27.71 15.37
CA TYR A 330 -12.05 28.08 14.13
C TYR A 330 -12.91 27.78 12.88
N VAL A 331 -13.51 26.59 12.81
CA VAL A 331 -14.36 26.19 11.68
C VAL A 331 -15.60 27.08 11.57
N ALA A 332 -16.21 27.45 12.70
CA ALA A 332 -17.31 28.41 12.73
C ALA A 332 -16.88 29.76 12.16
N GLY A 333 -15.73 30.30 12.60
CA GLY A 333 -15.17 31.54 12.06
C GLY A 333 -14.91 31.49 10.54
N VAL A 334 -14.46 30.35 10.01
CA VAL A 334 -14.28 30.17 8.55
C VAL A 334 -15.62 30.20 7.82
N VAL A 335 -16.66 29.55 8.36
CA VAL A 335 -18.00 29.56 7.77
C VAL A 335 -18.60 30.96 7.80
N ASP A 336 -18.48 31.67 8.92
CA ASP A 336 -19.01 33.01 9.09
C ASP A 336 -18.27 34.02 8.19
N GLY A 337 -16.94 33.97 8.13
CA GLY A 337 -16.16 34.82 7.22
C GLY A 337 -16.47 34.57 5.74
N LEU A 338 -16.76 33.32 5.33
CA LEU A 338 -17.25 33.04 3.97
C LEU A 338 -18.64 33.63 3.72
N ARG A 339 -19.54 33.63 4.72
CA ARG A 339 -20.87 34.22 4.62
C ARG A 339 -20.82 35.74 4.57
N GLU A 340 -19.96 36.36 5.37
CA GLU A 340 -19.70 37.80 5.34
C GLU A 340 -19.15 38.26 3.99
N ALA A 341 -18.32 37.43 3.33
CA ALA A 341 -17.88 37.65 1.96
C ALA A 341 -18.97 37.44 0.89
N GLY A 342 -20.21 37.14 1.29
CA GLY A 342 -21.36 36.96 0.38
C GLY A 342 -21.46 35.56 -0.23
N HIS A 343 -20.86 34.54 0.39
CA HIS A 343 -20.89 33.16 -0.10
C HIS A 343 -21.81 32.26 0.74
N GLN A 344 -22.27 31.16 0.14
CA GLN A 344 -23.00 30.14 0.89
C GLN A 344 -21.99 29.17 1.49
N ALA A 345 -22.03 28.94 2.81
CA ALA A 345 -21.15 28.00 3.48
C ALA A 345 -21.87 27.30 4.65
N SER A 346 -21.55 26.03 4.82
CA SER A 346 -21.98 25.16 5.91
C SER A 346 -20.86 24.17 6.23
N ALA A 347 -20.75 23.70 7.46
CA ALA A 347 -19.71 22.75 7.86
C ALA A 347 -20.29 21.49 8.48
N VAL A 348 -19.67 20.34 8.18
CA VAL A 348 -19.96 19.04 8.78
C VAL A 348 -18.66 18.39 9.20
N THR A 349 -18.57 17.96 10.46
CA THR A 349 -17.42 17.19 10.96
C THR A 349 -17.84 15.73 11.13
N ALA A 350 -17.12 14.82 10.46
CA ALA A 350 -17.28 13.38 10.61
C ALA A 350 -16.06 12.77 11.31
N ARG A 351 -16.28 11.88 12.27
CA ARG A 351 -15.23 11.08 12.91
C ARG A 351 -15.16 9.70 12.25
N GLY A 352 -13.98 9.34 11.76
CA GLY A 352 -13.66 8.04 11.18
C GLY A 352 -12.94 7.12 12.17
N GLU A 353 -12.39 6.03 11.65
CA GLU A 353 -11.56 5.10 12.42
C GLU A 353 -10.19 5.73 12.78
N ALA A 354 -9.54 5.18 13.82
CA ALA A 354 -8.17 5.53 14.21
C ALA A 354 -7.93 7.03 14.51
N ASP A 355 -8.91 7.68 15.14
CA ASP A 355 -8.84 9.09 15.55
C ASP A 355 -8.71 10.08 14.36
N GLN A 356 -9.16 9.63 13.19
CA GLN A 356 -9.29 10.48 12.01
C GLN A 356 -10.57 11.30 12.10
N VAL A 357 -10.46 12.61 11.93
CA VAL A 357 -11.58 13.55 11.91
C VAL A 357 -11.53 14.33 10.60
N SER A 358 -12.57 14.22 9.79
CA SER A 358 -12.70 14.97 8.54
C SER A 358 -13.72 16.08 8.74
N THR A 359 -13.29 17.33 8.65
CA THR A 359 -14.19 18.49 8.61
C THR A 359 -14.39 18.88 7.15
N ILE A 360 -15.63 19.01 6.71
CA ILE A 360 -16.00 19.40 5.36
C ILE A 360 -16.81 20.69 5.47
N VAL A 361 -16.28 21.77 4.91
CA VAL A 361 -17.02 23.01 4.64
C VAL A 361 -17.52 22.94 3.20
N ALA A 362 -18.84 22.89 3.02
CA ALA A 362 -19.51 22.79 1.74
C ALA A 362 -20.43 24.00 1.50
N GLY A 363 -20.55 24.42 0.25
CA GLY A 363 -21.39 25.56 -0.10
C GLY A 363 -21.20 26.04 -1.53
N ARG A 364 -21.36 27.35 -1.76
CA ARG A 364 -21.18 27.98 -3.08
C ARG A 364 -20.33 29.24 -2.97
N ILE A 365 -19.33 29.36 -3.84
CA ILE A 365 -18.46 30.53 -3.96
C ILE A 365 -18.58 31.08 -5.39
N HIS A 366 -18.95 32.36 -5.53
CA HIS A 366 -19.29 32.98 -6.82
C HIS A 366 -20.20 32.08 -7.68
N GLY A 367 -21.26 31.52 -7.08
CA GLY A 367 -22.20 30.64 -7.77
C GLY A 367 -21.69 29.22 -8.06
N ARG A 368 -20.45 28.85 -7.71
CA ARG A 368 -19.86 27.53 -7.99
C ARG A 368 -19.80 26.64 -6.76
N PRO A 369 -19.97 25.31 -6.88
CA PRO A 369 -19.85 24.39 -5.75
C PRO A 369 -18.48 24.49 -5.07
N LEU A 370 -18.47 24.73 -3.77
CA LEU A 370 -17.27 24.74 -2.91
C LEU A 370 -17.28 23.50 -2.02
N ARG A 371 -16.13 22.82 -1.95
CA ARG A 371 -15.85 21.77 -0.98
C ARG A 371 -14.45 21.95 -0.42
N LEU A 372 -14.36 22.44 0.81
CA LEU A 372 -13.13 22.51 1.59
C LEU A 372 -13.13 21.36 2.60
N ARG A 373 -12.18 20.44 2.46
CA ARG A 373 -11.99 19.31 3.35
C ARG A 373 -10.70 19.49 4.16
N ILE A 374 -10.80 19.36 5.47
CA ILE A 374 -9.66 19.37 6.38
C ILE A 374 -9.63 18.06 7.15
N GLU A 375 -8.54 17.31 7.01
CA GLU A 375 -8.33 16.05 7.69
C GLU A 375 -7.42 16.26 8.91
N ARG A 376 -7.89 15.81 10.08
CA ARG A 376 -7.11 15.72 11.31
C ARG A 376 -6.93 14.26 11.69
N ILE A 377 -5.78 13.90 12.25
CA ILE A 377 -5.56 12.59 12.87
C ILE A 377 -4.91 12.85 14.22
N GLY A 378 -5.48 12.39 15.34
CA GLY A 378 -4.91 12.71 16.66
C GLY A 378 -4.95 14.20 17.00
N GLY A 379 -5.95 14.93 16.49
CA GLY A 379 -6.05 16.39 16.62
C GLY A 379 -5.09 17.20 15.73
N ALA A 380 -4.08 16.58 15.12
CA ALA A 380 -3.14 17.25 14.24
C ALA A 380 -3.70 17.37 12.81
N VAL A 381 -3.63 18.56 12.20
CA VAL A 381 -4.07 18.77 10.81
C VAL A 381 -3.05 18.16 9.85
N VAL A 382 -3.53 17.29 8.96
CA VAL A 382 -2.71 16.51 8.02
C VAL A 382 -2.86 16.98 6.59
N VAL A 383 -4.09 17.33 6.19
CA VAL A 383 -4.42 17.76 4.82
C VAL A 383 -5.46 18.87 4.87
N ILE A 384 -5.25 19.89 4.05
CA ILE A 384 -6.26 20.88 3.69
C ILE A 384 -6.48 20.76 2.18
N ASP A 385 -7.71 20.51 1.76
CA ASP A 385 -8.07 20.23 0.38
C ASP A 385 -9.29 21.07 -0.01
N ALA A 386 -9.05 22.16 -0.74
CA ALA A 386 -10.08 23.06 -1.22
C ALA A 386 -10.38 22.76 -2.69
N ARG A 387 -11.63 22.47 -3.01
CA ARG A 387 -12.10 22.23 -4.38
C ARG A 387 -13.25 23.16 -4.72
N ILE A 388 -13.21 23.73 -5.92
CA ILE A 388 -14.28 24.55 -6.47
C ILE A 388 -14.65 24.00 -7.84
N GLY A 389 -15.93 23.66 -8.04
CA GLY A 389 -16.45 23.01 -9.26
C GLY A 389 -16.85 21.54 -9.04
N ARG A 390 -16.86 20.76 -10.12
CA ARG A 390 -17.31 19.35 -10.13
C ARG A 390 -16.31 18.42 -9.45
N ASP A 391 -16.76 17.22 -9.08
CA ASP A 391 -15.87 16.17 -8.59
C ASP A 391 -15.02 15.62 -9.74
N VAL A 392 -13.71 15.53 -9.55
CA VAL A 392 -12.75 15.09 -10.57
C VAL A 392 -11.89 13.97 -10.00
N ASP A 393 -11.70 12.93 -10.80
CA ASP A 393 -10.83 11.79 -10.47
C ASP A 393 -9.35 12.21 -10.48
N ASP A 394 -8.63 11.91 -9.39
CA ASP A 394 -7.21 12.19 -9.23
C ASP A 394 -6.31 11.45 -10.23
N ALA A 395 -6.83 10.37 -10.84
CA ALA A 395 -6.14 9.67 -11.91
C ALA A 395 -6.14 10.44 -13.25
N ARG A 396 -7.05 11.41 -13.43
CA ARG A 396 -7.17 12.17 -14.67
C ARG A 396 -6.11 13.29 -14.72
N PRO A 397 -5.37 13.45 -15.83
CA PRO A 397 -4.41 14.53 -15.95
C PRO A 397 -5.08 15.89 -15.86
N ALA A 398 -4.44 16.81 -15.15
CA ALA A 398 -4.88 18.19 -15.03
C ALA A 398 -4.46 19.00 -16.27
N THR A 399 -5.24 20.03 -16.61
CA THR A 399 -4.91 21.00 -17.67
C THR A 399 -3.59 21.71 -17.34
N PHE A 400 -3.45 22.17 -16.10
CA PHE A 400 -2.17 22.60 -15.57
C PHE A 400 -2.07 22.28 -14.08
N THR A 401 -0.83 22.25 -13.61
CA THR A 401 -0.50 22.17 -12.19
C THR A 401 0.55 23.20 -11.84
N LEU A 402 0.39 23.76 -10.64
CA LEU A 402 1.31 24.65 -9.98
C LEU A 402 1.66 24.01 -8.63
N ALA A 403 2.92 23.64 -8.44
CA ALA A 403 3.38 23.04 -7.19
C ALA A 403 4.46 23.92 -6.57
N ALA A 404 4.22 24.39 -5.35
CA ALA A 404 5.21 25.17 -4.61
C ALA A 404 6.51 24.37 -4.46
N HIS A 405 7.64 25.07 -4.57
CA HIS A 405 8.90 24.53 -4.11
C HIS A 405 8.81 24.32 -2.60
N ALA A 406 9.18 23.13 -2.16
CA ALA A 406 9.24 22.85 -0.74
C ALA A 406 10.37 23.68 -0.13
N ASP A 407 10.11 24.30 1.01
CA ASP A 407 11.19 24.82 1.86
C ASP A 407 12.06 23.63 2.30
N ASP A 408 13.36 23.65 1.95
CA ASP A 408 14.30 22.52 2.09
C ASP A 408 14.29 21.90 3.50
N ARG A 409 13.91 22.68 4.51
CA ARG A 409 13.84 22.26 5.92
C ARG A 409 12.57 21.49 6.30
N ARG A 410 11.55 21.46 5.44
CA ARG A 410 10.18 21.00 5.78
C ARG A 410 9.71 19.80 4.96
N GLY A 411 10.58 19.21 4.15
CA GLY A 411 10.30 18.01 3.35
C GLY A 411 9.43 18.30 2.12
N GLU A 412 9.33 17.33 1.20
CA GLU A 412 8.66 17.53 -0.08
C GLU A 412 7.13 17.40 0.02
N HIS A 413 6.41 18.31 -0.66
CA HIS A 413 4.99 18.15 -0.93
C HIS A 413 4.73 16.84 -1.71
N PRO A 414 3.60 16.15 -1.46
CA PRO A 414 3.09 15.12 -2.37
C PRO A 414 2.98 15.66 -3.80
N GLU A 415 3.28 14.81 -4.79
CA GLU A 415 3.22 15.20 -6.20
C GLU A 415 1.77 15.57 -6.60
N PRO A 416 1.56 16.65 -7.36
CA PRO A 416 0.25 17.00 -7.89
C PRO A 416 -0.21 15.97 -8.95
N PRO A 417 -1.50 16.00 -9.36
CA PRO A 417 -1.98 15.22 -10.50
C PRO A 417 -1.09 15.40 -11.73
N PRO A 418 -0.96 14.39 -12.61
CA PRO A 418 -0.07 14.47 -13.75
C PRO A 418 -0.51 15.59 -14.70
N ALA A 419 0.42 16.47 -15.05
CA ALA A 419 0.29 17.45 -16.13
C ALA A 419 1.64 17.54 -16.86
N ALA A 420 1.61 17.74 -18.17
CA ALA A 420 2.79 17.83 -19.01
C ALA A 420 2.50 18.70 -20.24
N PRO A 421 3.51 19.39 -20.83
CA PRO A 421 4.93 19.42 -20.44
C PRO A 421 5.23 20.38 -19.27
N ALA A 422 6.45 20.37 -18.74
CA ALA A 422 6.91 21.40 -17.81
C ALA A 422 7.18 22.72 -18.55
N PHE A 423 6.90 23.86 -17.92
CA PHE A 423 7.13 25.18 -18.51
C PHE A 423 7.53 26.23 -17.47
N ARG A 424 7.90 27.43 -17.93
CA ARG A 424 8.13 28.63 -17.11
C ARG A 424 7.21 29.74 -17.57
N LEU A 425 6.76 30.57 -16.64
CA LEU A 425 5.87 31.69 -16.94
C LEU A 425 6.65 32.87 -17.55
N GLY A 426 7.91 33.05 -17.14
CA GLY A 426 8.75 34.21 -17.47
C GLY A 426 8.76 35.28 -16.38
N GLU A 427 8.16 35.00 -15.22
CA GLU A 427 8.11 35.90 -14.06
C GLU A 427 9.01 35.32 -12.97
N ALA A 428 10.18 35.91 -12.74
CA ALA A 428 11.22 35.33 -11.88
C ALA A 428 10.70 34.92 -10.49
N GLY A 429 10.00 35.81 -9.78
CA GLY A 429 9.46 35.50 -8.45
C GLY A 429 8.39 34.39 -8.44
N PHE A 430 7.65 34.23 -9.55
CA PHE A 430 6.65 33.18 -9.67
C PHE A 430 7.29 31.83 -10.02
N ASP A 431 8.23 31.84 -10.98
CA ASP A 431 8.96 30.66 -11.44
C ASP A 431 9.94 30.11 -10.38
N GLU A 432 10.46 30.98 -9.51
CA GLU A 432 11.26 30.57 -8.33
C GLU A 432 10.40 29.87 -7.27
N ARG A 433 9.13 30.30 -7.11
CA ARG A 433 8.24 29.75 -6.08
C ARG A 433 7.52 28.49 -6.55
N PHE A 434 7.25 28.33 -7.85
CA PHE A 434 6.42 27.24 -8.35
C PHE A 434 7.04 26.44 -9.48
N ARG A 435 6.89 25.11 -9.39
CA ARG A 435 7.06 24.18 -10.51
C ARG A 435 5.76 24.12 -11.31
N LEU A 436 5.83 24.50 -12.59
CA LEU A 436 4.69 24.55 -13.50
C LEU A 436 4.72 23.40 -14.49
N ARG A 437 3.56 22.77 -14.71
CA ARG A 437 3.36 21.75 -15.75
C ARG A 437 1.99 21.84 -16.38
N GLY A 438 1.86 21.39 -17.63
CA GLY A 438 0.64 21.39 -18.41
C GLY A 438 0.60 22.52 -19.44
N ASP A 439 -0.58 23.12 -19.61
CA ASP A 439 -0.82 24.17 -20.58
C ASP A 439 -0.53 25.57 -20.00
N ARG A 440 0.51 26.23 -20.52
CA ARG A 440 0.91 27.60 -20.15
C ARG A 440 -0.16 28.63 -20.51
N ARG A 441 -0.82 28.47 -21.66
CA ARG A 441 -1.83 29.41 -22.15
C ARG A 441 -3.04 29.40 -21.23
N ALA A 442 -3.49 28.20 -20.84
CA ALA A 442 -4.54 28.04 -19.86
C ALA A 442 -4.20 28.78 -18.56
N LEU A 443 -3.01 28.59 -17.98
CA LEU A 443 -2.64 29.31 -16.74
C LEU A 443 -2.70 30.85 -16.89
N LEU A 444 -2.22 31.39 -18.02
CA LEU A 444 -2.21 32.84 -18.27
C LEU A 444 -3.61 33.42 -18.51
N GLU A 445 -4.50 32.69 -19.16
CA GLU A 445 -5.90 33.11 -19.34
C GLU A 445 -6.64 33.15 -18.00
N LEU A 446 -6.26 32.26 -17.08
CA LEU A 446 -6.96 32.02 -15.82
C LEU A 446 -6.45 32.88 -14.66
N THR A 447 -5.24 33.42 -14.79
CA THR A 447 -4.65 34.26 -13.75
C THR A 447 -4.16 35.54 -14.40
N ASP A 448 -4.71 36.69 -13.99
CA ASP A 448 -4.05 37.97 -14.28
C ASP A 448 -2.85 38.19 -13.34
N GLU A 449 -2.13 39.29 -13.55
CA GLU A 449 -0.96 39.65 -12.76
C GLU A 449 -1.28 39.76 -11.25
N GLY A 450 -2.45 40.28 -10.89
CA GLY A 450 -2.91 40.37 -9.50
C GLY A 450 -3.18 38.99 -8.88
N HIS A 451 -3.79 38.07 -9.63
CA HIS A 451 -3.97 36.68 -9.18
C HIS A 451 -2.63 35.99 -8.99
N ARG A 452 -1.68 36.16 -9.91
CA ARG A 452 -0.35 35.55 -9.82
C ARG A 452 0.44 36.07 -8.63
N ALA A 453 0.43 37.39 -8.39
CA ALA A 453 1.05 37.98 -7.22
C ALA A 453 0.45 37.45 -5.91
N ARG A 454 -0.88 37.37 -5.80
CA ARG A 454 -1.55 36.84 -4.60
C ARG A 454 -1.30 35.35 -4.42
N LEU A 455 -1.35 34.53 -5.47
CA LEU A 455 -0.99 33.12 -5.42
C LEU A 455 0.48 32.95 -4.99
N ALA A 456 1.39 33.76 -5.54
CA ALA A 456 2.79 33.78 -5.15
C ALA A 456 3.04 34.34 -3.76
N ALA A 457 2.06 34.93 -3.08
CA ALA A 457 2.15 35.29 -1.68
C ALA A 457 1.58 34.18 -0.79
N THR A 458 0.39 33.65 -1.14
CA THR A 458 -0.44 32.83 -0.23
C THR A 458 -0.47 31.35 -0.57
N ALA A 459 -0.30 30.93 -1.82
CA ALA A 459 -0.46 29.53 -2.20
C ALA A 459 0.75 28.71 -1.70
N THR A 460 0.45 27.59 -1.03
CA THR A 460 1.44 26.60 -0.58
C THR A 460 0.93 25.21 -0.94
N GLY A 461 1.80 24.19 -1.04
CA GLY A 461 1.35 22.90 -1.56
C GLY A 461 1.19 22.94 -3.08
N TRP A 462 0.07 22.46 -3.62
CA TRP A 462 -0.18 22.47 -5.06
C TRP A 462 -1.59 22.92 -5.43
N LEU A 463 -1.71 23.46 -6.63
CA LEU A 463 -2.95 23.86 -7.29
C LEU A 463 -3.03 23.12 -8.63
N ALA A 464 -4.18 22.53 -8.92
CA ALA A 464 -4.48 21.86 -10.18
C ALA A 464 -5.80 22.39 -10.75
N SER A 465 -5.86 22.48 -12.07
CA SER A 465 -7.06 22.90 -12.79
C SER A 465 -7.44 21.88 -13.86
N TRP A 466 -8.73 21.61 -13.98
CA TRP A 466 -9.35 20.89 -15.09
C TRP A 466 -10.31 21.85 -15.78
N ASN A 467 -9.92 22.27 -16.98
CA ASN A 467 -10.64 23.32 -17.71
C ASN A 467 -12.13 22.96 -17.88
N GLY A 468 -13.02 23.91 -17.58
CA GLY A 468 -14.48 23.70 -17.63
C GLY A 468 -15.07 22.95 -16.44
N GLU A 469 -14.27 22.38 -15.53
CA GLU A 469 -14.77 21.41 -14.54
C GLU A 469 -14.47 21.82 -13.10
N ALA A 470 -13.20 21.99 -12.74
CA ALA A 470 -12.82 22.23 -11.35
C ALA A 470 -11.43 22.84 -11.17
N VAL A 471 -11.27 23.54 -10.05
CA VAL A 471 -9.98 23.94 -9.46
C VAL A 471 -9.82 23.24 -8.12
N ARG A 472 -8.65 22.65 -7.88
CA ARG A 472 -8.33 21.99 -6.61
C ARG A 472 -7.00 22.47 -6.06
N HIS A 473 -7.01 22.90 -4.81
CA HIS A 473 -5.84 23.30 -4.06
C HIS A 473 -5.64 22.37 -2.86
N ARG A 474 -4.44 21.82 -2.72
CA ARG A 474 -4.12 20.89 -1.64
C ARG A 474 -2.84 21.26 -0.92
N ILE A 475 -2.93 21.30 0.41
CA ILE A 475 -1.87 21.74 1.32
C ILE A 475 -1.63 20.64 2.36
N TYR A 476 -0.36 20.47 2.71
CA TYR A 476 0.10 19.52 3.72
C TYR A 476 0.95 20.28 4.75
N PRO A 477 0.34 20.87 5.79
CA PRO A 477 1.06 21.65 6.79
C PRO A 477 2.20 20.84 7.42
N GLY A 478 3.37 21.46 7.59
CA GLY A 478 4.58 20.78 8.09
C GLY A 478 5.28 19.88 7.07
N ARG A 479 4.76 19.80 5.84
CA ARG A 479 5.34 19.03 4.72
C ARG A 479 5.43 19.88 3.45
N GLY A 480 6.52 20.63 3.35
CA GLY A 480 6.77 21.64 2.32
C GLY A 480 5.95 22.91 2.52
N ALA A 481 4.80 22.84 3.20
CA ALA A 481 4.00 24.01 3.58
C ALA A 481 4.34 24.45 5.02
N PRO A 482 4.29 25.75 5.33
CA PRO A 482 4.39 26.24 6.70
C PRO A 482 3.31 25.63 7.59
N ILE A 483 3.63 25.43 8.87
CA ILE A 483 2.68 24.87 9.85
C ILE A 483 1.51 25.84 10.09
N ASP A 484 1.80 27.15 10.10
CA ASP A 484 0.84 28.20 10.45
C ASP A 484 0.19 28.87 9.23
N HIS A 485 0.23 28.22 8.07
CA HIS A 485 -0.38 28.74 6.84
C HIS A 485 -1.06 27.63 6.03
N PRO A 486 -2.33 27.82 5.60
CA PRO A 486 -3.20 28.97 5.85
C PRO A 486 -3.85 28.97 7.26
N ILE A 487 -3.74 27.87 8.00
CA ILE A 487 -4.32 27.72 9.34
C ILE A 487 -3.23 27.99 10.38
N PRO A 488 -3.43 28.85 11.39
CA PRO A 488 -2.45 29.10 12.44
C PRO A 488 -2.45 27.96 13.49
N LEU A 489 -1.97 26.78 13.11
CA LEU A 489 -2.02 25.56 13.92
C LEU A 489 -1.32 25.67 15.27
N SER A 490 -0.17 26.36 15.33
CA SER A 490 0.57 26.62 16.56
C SER A 490 -0.25 27.46 17.54
N GLU A 491 -0.94 28.47 17.02
CA GLU A 491 -1.81 29.32 17.84
C GLU A 491 -3.04 28.56 18.31
N LEU A 492 -3.71 27.81 17.43
CA LEU A 492 -4.88 27.00 17.80
C LEU A 492 -4.55 25.91 18.83
N ALA A 493 -3.32 25.39 18.82
CA ALA A 493 -2.87 24.42 19.81
C ALA A 493 -2.54 25.06 21.18
N LEU A 494 -2.08 26.32 21.20
CA LEU A 494 -1.65 27.01 22.42
C LEU A 494 -2.75 27.87 23.07
N ARG A 495 -3.49 28.62 22.25
CA ARG A 495 -4.57 29.52 22.66
C ARG A 495 -5.89 28.79 22.48
N LYS A 496 -6.51 28.40 23.59
CA LYS A 496 -7.81 27.70 23.63
C LYS A 496 -8.98 28.61 23.19
N GLY A 497 -8.97 29.07 21.94
CA GLY A 497 -10.11 29.66 21.23
C GLY A 497 -10.02 31.15 20.93
N SER A 498 -9.39 31.54 19.82
CA SER A 498 -9.79 32.77 19.12
C SER A 498 -10.04 32.51 17.63
N ALA A 499 -11.08 33.17 17.11
CA ALA A 499 -11.47 33.12 15.70
C ALA A 499 -10.53 33.93 14.80
N ASP A 500 -9.61 34.72 15.37
CA ASP A 500 -8.72 35.71 14.72
C ASP A 500 -7.75 35.13 13.66
N GLY A 501 -7.82 33.83 13.38
CA GLY A 501 -7.02 33.15 12.36
C GLY A 501 -7.78 32.71 11.12
N ALA A 502 -9.12 32.79 11.11
CA ALA A 502 -9.95 32.25 10.03
C ALA A 502 -9.76 32.99 8.71
N ASP A 503 -9.51 34.31 8.77
CA ASP A 503 -9.42 35.22 7.63
C ASP A 503 -8.41 34.77 6.58
N ARG A 504 -7.28 34.16 6.99
CA ARG A 504 -6.26 33.67 6.05
C ARG A 504 -6.79 32.54 5.18
N LEU A 505 -7.54 31.60 5.77
CA LEU A 505 -8.14 30.49 5.04
C LEU A 505 -9.31 30.98 4.19
N VAL A 506 -10.13 31.91 4.71
CA VAL A 506 -11.21 32.56 3.96
C VAL A 506 -10.66 33.29 2.73
N ALA A 507 -9.65 34.15 2.89
CA ALA A 507 -9.02 34.89 1.80
C ALA A 507 -8.40 33.95 0.74
N MET A 508 -7.79 32.84 1.17
CA MET A 508 -7.29 31.83 0.24
C MET A 508 -8.42 31.15 -0.54
N VAL A 509 -9.52 30.78 0.12
CA VAL A 509 -10.68 30.18 -0.56
C VAL A 509 -11.34 31.18 -1.51
N CYS A 510 -11.46 32.45 -1.13
CA CYS A 510 -11.94 33.54 -2.00
C CYS A 510 -11.06 33.70 -3.24
N LEU A 511 -9.73 33.74 -3.07
CA LEU A 511 -8.77 33.76 -4.19
C LEU A 511 -8.96 32.57 -5.14
N LEU A 512 -9.15 31.36 -4.61
CA LEU A 512 -9.43 30.18 -5.45
C LEU A 512 -10.78 30.31 -6.17
N GLY A 513 -11.78 30.92 -5.53
CA GLY A 513 -13.07 31.26 -6.12
C GLY A 513 -12.92 32.19 -7.32
N GLU A 514 -12.19 33.28 -7.14
CA GLU A 514 -11.90 34.25 -8.20
C GLU A 514 -11.20 33.60 -9.39
N VAL A 515 -10.17 32.76 -9.16
CA VAL A 515 -9.51 31.98 -10.22
C VAL A 515 -10.49 31.01 -10.90
N ALA A 516 -11.33 30.33 -10.14
CA ALA A 516 -12.32 29.39 -10.67
C ALA A 516 -13.41 30.08 -11.51
N THR A 517 -13.68 31.37 -11.29
CA THR A 517 -14.69 32.10 -12.07
C THR A 517 -14.41 32.15 -13.56
N ARG A 518 -13.15 32.01 -13.95
CA ARG A 518 -12.70 32.02 -15.35
C ARG A 518 -12.71 30.64 -16.02
N ILE A 519 -12.94 29.57 -15.26
CA ILE A 519 -12.72 28.18 -15.70
C ILE A 519 -14.00 27.38 -15.65
N VAL A 520 -14.68 27.46 -14.51
CA VAL A 520 -15.85 26.65 -14.21
C VAL A 520 -17.06 27.48 -14.61
N PRO A 521 -17.98 26.99 -15.45
CA PRO A 521 -19.22 27.70 -15.70
C PRO A 521 -20.00 27.92 -14.40
N GLY A 522 -20.69 29.04 -14.27
CA GLY A 522 -21.65 29.24 -13.18
C GLY A 522 -22.93 28.46 -13.47
N ASP A 523 -23.68 28.06 -12.44
CA ASP A 523 -24.99 27.41 -12.64
C ASP A 523 -26.00 28.33 -13.36
N ASP A 524 -25.76 29.65 -13.41
CA ASP A 524 -26.61 30.60 -14.14
C ASP A 524 -26.50 30.48 -15.68
N ASP A 525 -25.48 29.77 -16.20
CA ASP A 525 -25.39 29.42 -17.62
C ASP A 525 -26.31 28.23 -18.00
N ASP A 526 -26.95 27.58 -17.01
CA ASP A 526 -28.04 26.61 -17.19
C ASP A 526 -29.43 27.28 -17.09
N ALA A 527 -29.55 28.56 -17.49
CA ALA A 527 -30.85 29.08 -17.92
C ALA A 527 -31.41 28.12 -18.98
N PRO A 528 -32.67 27.64 -18.85
CA PRO A 528 -33.20 26.63 -19.76
C PRO A 528 -33.10 27.19 -21.17
N ARG A 529 -32.20 26.62 -21.98
CA ARG A 529 -32.22 26.82 -23.42
C ARG A 529 -33.64 26.47 -23.84
N GLY A 530 -34.40 27.48 -24.26
CA GLY A 530 -35.78 27.32 -24.70
C GLY A 530 -35.85 26.20 -25.75
N PRO A 531 -37.03 25.59 -25.97
CA PRO A 531 -37.19 24.48 -26.90
C PRO A 531 -36.93 24.98 -28.33
N GLY A 532 -35.65 24.96 -28.71
CA GLY A 532 -35.16 25.22 -30.05
C GLY A 532 -35.36 23.95 -30.86
N THR A 533 -36.38 24.01 -31.70
CA THR A 533 -36.60 23.24 -32.92
C THR A 533 -35.31 22.76 -33.59
N ASP A 534 -35.19 21.44 -33.67
CA ASP A 534 -34.54 20.65 -34.75
C ASP A 534 -34.91 19.20 -34.39
N ASP A 535 -36.07 18.72 -34.81
CA ASP A 535 -36.36 18.22 -36.15
C ASP A 535 -35.34 17.17 -36.67
N ASP A 536 -35.92 16.01 -36.88
CA ASP A 536 -35.52 14.91 -37.75
C ASP A 536 -34.48 13.84 -37.31
N ARG A 537 -35.06 12.63 -37.18
CA ARG A 537 -34.54 11.27 -37.46
C ARG A 537 -33.91 10.45 -36.34
N THR A 538 -34.73 9.59 -35.77
CA THR A 538 -34.78 8.11 -35.94
C THR A 538 -35.37 7.52 -34.66
N GLY A 539 -36.66 7.16 -34.62
CA GLY A 539 -37.15 5.93 -35.23
C GLY A 539 -37.02 4.78 -34.22
N LEU A 540 -37.85 4.77 -33.18
CA LEU A 540 -38.09 3.60 -32.33
C LEU A 540 -39.55 3.58 -31.87
N ASP A 541 -40.17 2.49 -32.27
CA ASP A 541 -41.58 2.09 -32.18
C ASP A 541 -41.98 1.76 -30.72
N PRO A 542 -43.06 2.36 -30.17
CA PRO A 542 -43.50 2.12 -28.80
C PRO A 542 -44.67 1.14 -28.73
N ASP A 543 -44.54 -0.06 -29.29
CA ASP A 543 -45.48 -1.17 -29.06
C ASP A 543 -44.73 -2.41 -28.56
N ALA A 544 -44.43 -2.42 -27.27
CA ALA A 544 -44.11 -3.65 -26.52
C ALA A 544 -44.47 -3.49 -25.05
N VAL A 545 -45.76 -3.25 -24.78
CA VAL A 545 -46.36 -3.57 -23.49
C VAL A 545 -46.61 -5.08 -23.46
N THR A 546 -45.85 -5.85 -22.69
CA THR A 546 -46.40 -7.08 -22.11
C THR A 546 -45.76 -7.43 -20.77
N THR A 547 -46.65 -7.50 -19.79
CA THR A 547 -46.59 -8.05 -18.43
C THR A 547 -45.98 -9.46 -18.32
N ALA A 548 -45.19 -9.69 -17.27
CA ALA A 548 -45.16 -10.94 -16.49
C ALA A 548 -44.34 -10.70 -15.19
N ARG A 549 -44.98 -10.52 -14.02
CA ARG A 549 -45.42 -11.56 -13.05
C ARG A 549 -44.26 -12.34 -12.41
N GLU A 550 -44.07 -12.10 -11.12
CA GLU A 550 -43.47 -13.03 -10.15
C GLU A 550 -44.10 -14.43 -10.24
N PRO A 551 -43.37 -15.49 -9.83
CA PRO A 551 -43.63 -16.01 -8.48
C PRO A 551 -42.41 -16.57 -7.72
N ALA A 552 -42.58 -16.54 -6.38
CA ALA A 552 -42.12 -17.48 -5.34
C ALA A 552 -40.61 -17.71 -5.12
#